data_AF-A0A7C2LU41-F1
#
_entry.id   AF-A0A7C2LU41-F1
#
_cell.length_a   1.000
_cell.length_b   1.000
_cell.length_c   1.000
_cell.angle_alpha   90.00
_cell.angle_beta   90.00
_cell.angle_gamma   90.00
#
_symmetry.space_group_name_H-M   'P 1'
#
loop_
_entity.id
_entity.type
_entity.pdbx_description
1 polymer ?
#
loop_
_entity_poly.entity_id
_entity_poly.type
_entity_poly.pdbx_seq_one_letter_code
_entity_poly.pdbx_strand_id
1 'polypeptide(L)'
;MTSPRGSPPVIGIAGWKKSGKTTLAERLIAEFTARGLKVASVKHAHHAFRIDDADTDSARHRRAGASQVAIVSSRRWALVTELADAPEPDLAEVIAWLGPCDLVVVEGYKAAAIPKIEARRLAAASREPLAPRDPKVIAVAADYAAEGGGLPVFALDDATGIADFIARAIGLPAGAPRAAGPGGA
;
A
#
# COMPACT_ATOMS: atom_id res chain seq x y z
N MET A 1 -8.22 25.27 -4.67
CA MET A 1 -6.75 25.23 -4.48
C MET A 1 -6.49 24.51 -3.18
N THR A 2 -6.08 23.24 -3.22
CA THR A 2 -5.68 22.49 -2.01
C THR A 2 -4.31 22.99 -1.56
N SER A 3 -4.21 23.49 -0.33
CA SER A 3 -2.94 23.85 0.33
C SER A 3 -1.88 22.76 0.17
N PRO A 4 -0.58 23.10 0.21
CA PRO A 4 0.47 22.10 0.22
C PRO A 4 0.28 21.25 1.48
N ARG A 5 -0.19 20.01 1.30
CA ARG A 5 -0.24 19.06 2.39
C ARG A 5 1.20 18.63 2.66
N GLY A 6 1.55 18.50 3.94
CA GLY A 6 2.75 17.75 4.35
C GLY A 6 2.72 16.33 3.78
N SER A 7 3.76 15.55 4.05
CA SER A 7 3.83 14.15 3.59
C SER A 7 2.51 13.42 3.87
N PRO A 8 1.92 12.72 2.89
CA PRO A 8 0.62 12.08 3.05
C PRO A 8 0.68 11.05 4.20
N PRO A 9 -0.40 10.88 4.98
CA PRO A 9 -0.49 9.79 5.94
C PRO A 9 -0.20 8.43 5.29
N VAL A 10 0.44 7.54 6.05
CA VAL A 10 0.89 6.23 5.57
C VAL A 10 0.34 5.14 6.49
N ILE A 11 -0.17 4.06 5.92
CA ILE A 11 -0.59 2.86 6.66
C ILE A 11 0.03 1.62 6.04
N GLY A 12 0.65 0.78 6.86
CA GLY A 12 1.23 -0.49 6.45
C GLY A 12 0.30 -1.68 6.66
N ILE A 13 0.48 -2.73 5.86
CA ILE A 13 -0.17 -4.03 6.04
C ILE A 13 0.91 -5.07 6.34
N ALA A 14 0.90 -5.58 7.57
CA ALA A 14 1.83 -6.58 8.07
C ALA A 14 1.18 -7.97 8.12
N GLY A 15 2.02 -9.02 8.18
CA GLY A 15 1.54 -10.40 8.28
C GLY A 15 2.42 -11.40 7.54
N TRP A 16 2.29 -12.67 7.92
CA TRP A 16 3.03 -13.78 7.32
C TRP A 16 2.63 -14.04 5.86
N LYS A 17 3.42 -14.86 5.15
CA LYS A 17 3.05 -15.31 3.81
C LYS A 17 1.67 -15.99 3.86
N LYS A 18 0.80 -15.72 2.88
CA LYS A 18 -0.60 -16.19 2.82
C LYS A 18 -1.54 -15.66 3.92
N SER A 19 -1.17 -14.62 4.67
CA SER A 19 -2.04 -14.03 5.70
C SER A 19 -3.14 -13.10 5.18
N GLY A 20 -3.24 -12.89 3.85
CA GLY A 20 -4.25 -12.03 3.24
C GLY A 20 -3.84 -10.56 3.07
N LYS A 21 -2.56 -10.21 3.27
CA LYS A 21 -2.06 -8.83 3.13
C LYS A 21 -2.47 -8.14 1.82
N THR A 22 -2.21 -8.77 0.67
CA THR A 22 -2.53 -8.20 -0.64
C THR A 22 -4.03 -7.93 -0.76
N THR A 23 -4.87 -8.89 -0.38
CA THR A 23 -6.32 -8.74 -0.40
C THR A 23 -6.81 -7.65 0.56
N LEU A 24 -6.22 -7.54 1.76
CA LEU A 24 -6.57 -6.48 2.70
C LEU A 24 -6.14 -5.10 2.16
N ALA A 25 -4.95 -4.99 1.57
CA ALA A 25 -4.49 -3.76 0.93
C ALA A 25 -5.42 -3.34 -0.22
N GLU A 26 -5.79 -4.26 -1.10
CA GLU A 26 -6.74 -4.02 -2.21
C GLU A 26 -8.09 -3.52 -1.69
N ARG A 27 -8.66 -4.17 -0.67
CA ARG A 27 -9.94 -3.77 -0.06
C ARG A 27 -9.87 -2.37 0.56
N LEU A 28 -8.80 -2.07 1.29
CA LEU A 28 -8.62 -0.74 1.89
C LEU A 28 -8.41 0.34 0.84
N ILE A 29 -7.64 0.06 -0.22
CA ILE A 29 -7.47 0.99 -1.35
C ILE A 29 -8.82 1.26 -2.01
N ALA A 30 -9.61 0.22 -2.28
CA ALA A 30 -10.94 0.36 -2.88
C ALA A 30 -11.88 1.17 -1.97
N GLU A 31 -11.91 0.86 -0.68
CA GLU A 31 -12.75 1.54 0.31
C GLU A 31 -12.39 3.04 0.44
N PHE A 32 -11.11 3.38 0.59
CA PHE A 32 -10.69 4.79 0.67
C PHE A 32 -10.89 5.54 -0.65
N THR A 33 -10.71 4.88 -1.79
CA THR A 33 -11.01 5.47 -3.11
C THR A 33 -12.51 5.76 -3.25
N ALA A 34 -13.38 4.84 -2.80
CA ALA A 34 -14.83 5.04 -2.80
C ALA A 34 -15.26 6.21 -1.90
N ARG A 35 -14.49 6.49 -0.84
CA ARG A 35 -14.65 7.68 0.02
C ARG A 35 -14.11 8.98 -0.60
N GLY A 36 -13.62 8.93 -1.84
CA GLY A 36 -13.16 10.10 -2.60
C GLY A 36 -11.69 10.50 -2.36
N LEU A 37 -10.92 9.70 -1.63
CA LEU A 37 -9.48 9.93 -1.41
C LEU A 37 -8.68 9.48 -2.63
N LYS A 38 -7.64 10.24 -2.97
CA LYS A 38 -6.61 9.82 -3.92
C LYS A 38 -5.59 8.94 -3.18
N VAL A 39 -5.69 7.64 -3.35
CA VAL A 39 -4.82 6.66 -2.67
C VAL A 39 -3.64 6.29 -3.57
N ALA A 40 -2.43 6.32 -3.01
CA ALA A 40 -1.26 5.69 -3.62
C ALA A 40 -0.93 4.38 -2.88
N SER A 41 -0.25 3.46 -3.55
CA SER A 41 0.16 2.18 -2.96
C SER A 41 1.64 1.91 -3.20
N VAL A 42 2.33 1.41 -2.19
CA VAL A 42 3.71 0.93 -2.29
C VAL A 42 3.74 -0.55 -1.94
N LYS A 43 4.37 -1.37 -2.79
CA LYS A 43 4.56 -2.80 -2.53
C LYS A 43 6.03 -3.17 -2.61
N HIS A 44 6.58 -3.65 -1.50
CA HIS A 44 7.94 -4.18 -1.45
C HIS A 44 7.91 -5.67 -1.79
N ALA A 45 8.39 -6.02 -2.99
CA ALA A 45 8.47 -7.39 -3.45
C ALA A 45 9.74 -8.08 -2.91
N HIS A 46 9.68 -9.39 -2.70
CA HIS A 46 10.78 -10.15 -2.09
C HIS A 46 11.94 -10.47 -3.06
N HIS A 47 11.82 -10.21 -4.38
CA HIS A 47 12.81 -10.52 -5.42
C HIS A 47 12.65 -9.60 -6.64
N ALA A 48 13.48 -9.80 -7.66
CA ALA A 48 13.31 -9.23 -9.00
C ALA A 48 11.86 -9.42 -9.49
N PHE A 49 11.21 -8.33 -9.87
CA PHE A 49 9.87 -8.34 -10.47
C PHE A 49 9.95 -7.98 -11.95
N ARG A 50 9.05 -8.54 -12.74
CA ARG A 50 8.90 -8.17 -14.15
C ARG A 50 7.91 -7.01 -14.25
N ILE A 51 8.33 -5.93 -14.92
CA ILE A 51 7.45 -4.81 -15.25
C ILE A 51 6.67 -5.08 -16.55
N ASP A 52 7.37 -5.62 -17.55
CA ASP A 52 6.87 -5.83 -18.90
C ASP A 52 7.29 -7.20 -19.46
N ASP A 53 6.73 -7.52 -20.63
CA ASP A 53 7.13 -8.68 -21.40
C ASP A 53 8.51 -8.48 -22.02
N ALA A 54 9.32 -9.54 -22.04
CA ALA A 54 10.72 -9.47 -22.42
C ALA A 54 10.91 -8.96 -23.86
N ASP A 55 9.93 -9.17 -24.74
CA ASP A 55 10.00 -8.82 -26.17
C ASP A 55 9.46 -7.42 -26.49
N THR A 56 9.03 -6.65 -25.48
CA THR A 56 8.58 -5.27 -25.68
C THR A 56 9.73 -4.31 -25.96
N ASP A 57 9.45 -3.21 -26.67
CA ASP A 57 10.45 -2.16 -26.95
C ASP A 57 11.00 -1.52 -25.67
N SER A 58 10.17 -1.34 -24.64
CA SER A 58 10.63 -0.86 -23.34
C SER A 58 11.62 -1.81 -22.67
N ALA A 59 11.40 -3.12 -22.75
CA ALA A 59 12.34 -4.11 -22.25
C ALA A 59 13.66 -4.10 -23.05
N ARG A 60 13.59 -3.87 -24.38
CA ARG A 60 14.78 -3.71 -25.22
C ARG A 60 15.57 -2.44 -24.87
N HIS A 61 14.91 -1.32 -24.59
CA HIS A 61 15.57 -0.09 -24.15
C HIS A 61 16.31 -0.28 -22.83
N ARG A 62 15.68 -0.94 -21.85
CA ARG A 62 16.29 -1.27 -20.55
C ARG A 62 17.55 -2.14 -20.74
N ARG A 63 17.45 -3.22 -21.52
CA ARG A 63 18.59 -4.11 -21.83
C ARG A 63 19.71 -3.44 -22.62
N ALA A 64 19.39 -2.40 -23.40
CA ALA A 64 20.40 -1.59 -24.10
C ALA A 64 21.19 -0.66 -23.15
N GLY A 65 20.82 -0.60 -21.86
CA GLY A 65 21.55 0.14 -20.83
C GLY A 65 20.88 1.45 -20.40
N ALA A 66 19.62 1.69 -20.77
CA ALA A 66 18.90 2.84 -20.27
C ALA A 66 18.69 2.72 -18.75
N SER A 67 19.22 3.68 -17.97
CA SER A 67 19.03 3.74 -16.51
C SER A 67 17.59 4.05 -16.12
N GLN A 68 16.85 4.74 -17.01
CA GLN A 68 15.42 4.98 -16.87
C GLN A 68 14.70 4.81 -18.21
N VAL A 69 13.50 4.24 -18.18
CA VAL A 69 12.61 4.10 -19.34
C VAL A 69 11.20 4.55 -18.97
N ALA A 70 10.69 5.54 -19.72
CA ALA A 70 9.31 6.00 -19.61
C ALA A 70 8.45 5.39 -20.70
N ILE A 71 7.30 4.84 -20.32
CA ILE A 71 6.27 4.27 -21.22
C ILE A 71 5.02 5.14 -21.05
N VAL A 72 4.53 5.76 -22.13
CA VAL A 72 3.45 6.76 -22.06
C VAL A 72 2.32 6.39 -23.01
N SER A 73 1.08 6.57 -22.55
CA SER A 73 -0.14 6.44 -23.35
C SER A 73 -1.16 7.49 -22.92
N SER A 74 -2.28 7.60 -23.65
CA SER A 74 -3.39 8.49 -23.29
C SER A 74 -4.06 8.14 -21.96
N ARG A 75 -3.92 6.91 -21.46
CA ARG A 75 -4.59 6.45 -20.23
C ARG A 75 -3.69 6.37 -19.01
N ARG A 76 -2.39 6.17 -19.20
CA ARG A 76 -1.41 5.97 -18.13
C ARG A 76 0.02 6.09 -18.64
N TRP A 77 0.94 6.26 -17.72
CA TRP A 77 2.36 6.14 -17.97
C TRP A 77 3.03 5.32 -16.86
N ALA A 78 4.23 4.82 -17.14
CA ALA A 78 5.10 4.16 -16.19
C ALA A 78 6.52 4.68 -16.36
N LEU A 79 7.27 4.79 -15.26
CA LEU A 79 8.70 5.06 -15.25
C LEU A 79 9.39 3.92 -14.52
N VAL A 80 10.30 3.27 -15.23
CA VAL A 80 11.14 2.20 -14.67
C VAL A 80 12.52 2.78 -14.44
N THR A 81 13.01 2.66 -13.21
CA THR A 81 14.38 3.03 -12.84
C THR A 81 15.14 1.75 -12.51
N GLU A 82 16.23 1.52 -13.23
CA GLU A 82 17.16 0.43 -12.90
C GLU A 82 18.04 0.85 -11.73
N LEU A 83 18.13 0.01 -10.70
CA LEU A 83 19.03 0.26 -9.57
C LEU A 83 20.46 -0.18 -9.88
N ALA A 84 20.69 -1.09 -10.83
CA ALA A 84 21.99 -1.72 -11.05
C ALA A 84 22.59 -2.20 -9.71
N ASP A 85 23.72 -1.63 -9.28
CA ASP A 85 24.38 -1.93 -8.00
C ASP A 85 24.00 -0.96 -6.85
N ALA A 86 23.10 0.01 -7.11
CA ALA A 86 22.61 0.93 -6.09
C ALA A 86 21.74 0.18 -5.05
N PRO A 87 21.75 0.63 -3.78
CA PRO A 87 20.91 0.03 -2.75
C PRO A 87 19.41 0.20 -3.08
N GLU A 88 18.59 -0.69 -2.52
CA GLU A 88 17.13 -0.49 -2.53
C GLU A 88 16.77 0.81 -1.79
N PRO A 89 15.87 1.63 -2.35
CA PRO A 89 15.42 2.86 -1.71
C PRO A 89 14.62 2.54 -0.45
N ASP A 90 14.79 3.39 0.56
CA ASP A 90 13.93 3.34 1.73
C ASP A 90 12.50 3.81 1.41
N LEU A 91 11.57 3.56 2.34
CA LEU A 91 10.17 3.90 2.11
C LEU A 91 9.94 5.42 1.96
N ALA A 92 10.73 6.26 2.63
CA ALA A 92 10.58 7.72 2.56
C ALA A 92 11.01 8.24 1.17
N GLU A 93 12.09 7.70 0.62
CA GLU A 93 12.53 7.96 -0.76
C GLU A 93 11.45 7.56 -1.76
N VAL A 94 10.89 6.35 -1.63
CA VAL A 94 9.81 5.89 -2.52
C VAL A 94 8.57 6.77 -2.43
N ILE A 95 8.18 7.20 -1.23
CA ILE A 95 7.03 8.10 -1.05
C ILE A 95 7.28 9.46 -1.70
N ALA A 96 8.50 9.97 -1.67
CA ALA A 96 8.85 11.24 -2.32
C ALA A 96 8.74 11.20 -3.85
N TRP A 97 8.82 10.02 -4.46
CA TRP A 97 8.61 9.83 -5.92
C TRP A 97 7.12 9.80 -6.31
N LEU A 98 6.23 9.57 -5.36
CA LEU A 98 4.80 9.49 -5.64
C LEU A 98 4.24 10.88 -5.97
N GLY A 99 3.28 10.92 -6.91
CA GLY A 99 2.50 12.12 -7.15
C GLY A 99 1.60 12.49 -5.95
N PRO A 100 1.02 13.70 -5.94
CA PRO A 100 0.17 14.15 -4.84
C PRO A 100 -0.96 13.15 -4.54
N CYS A 101 -1.11 12.74 -3.29
CA CYS A 101 -2.13 11.80 -2.82
C CYS A 101 -2.61 12.19 -1.41
N ASP A 102 -3.72 11.59 -0.98
CA ASP A 102 -4.32 11.77 0.34
C ASP A 102 -3.86 10.71 1.35
N LEU A 103 -3.47 9.53 0.88
CA LEU A 103 -3.09 8.36 1.68
C LEU A 103 -2.13 7.47 0.89
N VAL A 104 -1.13 6.90 1.58
CA VAL A 104 -0.28 5.82 1.05
C VAL A 104 -0.57 4.52 1.80
N VAL A 105 -0.92 3.46 1.06
CA VAL A 105 -1.06 2.10 1.59
C VAL A 105 0.19 1.28 1.25
N VAL A 106 0.85 0.70 2.25
CA VAL A 106 2.12 -0.01 2.08
C VAL A 106 1.95 -1.50 2.36
N GLU A 107 2.24 -2.35 1.38
CA GLU A 107 2.38 -3.80 1.57
C GLU A 107 3.87 -4.17 1.54
N GLY A 108 4.44 -4.58 2.67
CA GLY A 108 5.88 -4.88 2.78
C GLY A 108 6.61 -3.86 3.64
N TYR A 109 7.90 -3.57 3.35
CA TYR A 109 8.74 -2.70 4.17
C TYR A 109 8.62 -3.02 5.67
N LYS A 110 8.81 -4.29 6.05
CA LYS A 110 8.47 -4.79 7.40
C LYS A 110 9.11 -3.98 8.53
N ALA A 111 10.33 -3.49 8.31
CA ALA A 111 11.08 -2.68 9.28
C ALA A 111 10.68 -1.19 9.32
N ALA A 112 9.85 -0.72 8.38
CA ALA A 112 9.45 0.69 8.36
C ALA A 112 8.67 1.07 9.61
N ALA A 113 8.98 2.24 10.16
CA ALA A 113 8.44 2.75 11.41
C ALA A 113 7.07 3.45 11.26
N ILE A 114 6.22 2.92 10.38
CA ILE A 114 4.86 3.43 10.06
C ILE A 114 3.80 2.63 10.81
N PRO A 115 2.61 3.19 11.14
CA PRO A 115 1.51 2.41 11.71
C PRO A 115 1.09 1.27 10.76
N LYS A 116 0.67 0.13 11.31
CA LYS A 116 0.35 -1.07 10.52
C LYS A 116 -0.89 -1.80 11.03
N ILE A 117 -1.62 -2.42 10.10
CA ILE A 117 -2.62 -3.44 10.41
C ILE A 117 -1.99 -4.82 10.22
N GLU A 118 -2.04 -5.66 11.24
CA GLU A 118 -1.57 -7.05 11.13
C GLU A 118 -2.69 -7.94 10.60
N ALA A 119 -2.50 -8.46 9.38
CA ALA A 119 -3.38 -9.46 8.79
C ALA A 119 -2.99 -10.86 9.30
N ARG A 120 -3.94 -11.57 9.91
CA ARG A 120 -3.81 -12.94 10.41
C ARG A 120 -4.79 -13.85 9.68
N ARG A 121 -4.29 -15.02 9.26
CA ARG A 121 -5.12 -16.02 8.58
C ARG A 121 -4.79 -17.42 9.07
N LEU A 122 -5.77 -18.29 9.25
CA LEU A 122 -5.52 -19.69 9.62
C LEU A 122 -4.63 -20.42 8.61
N ALA A 123 -4.75 -20.05 7.33
CA ALA A 123 -3.96 -20.58 6.21
C ALA A 123 -2.60 -19.89 6.00
N ALA A 124 -2.22 -18.96 6.88
CA ALA A 124 -0.92 -18.31 6.82
C ALA A 124 0.23 -19.29 7.09
N ALA A 125 1.43 -18.97 6.60
CA ALA A 125 2.62 -19.79 6.82
C ALA A 125 3.04 -19.89 8.30
N SER A 126 2.64 -18.92 9.11
CA SER A 126 2.78 -18.93 10.57
C SER A 126 1.57 -18.21 11.19
N ARG A 127 1.23 -18.61 12.42
CA ARG A 127 0.19 -17.99 13.26
C ARG A 127 0.78 -17.23 14.45
N GLU A 128 2.10 -17.13 14.53
CA GLU A 128 2.77 -16.34 15.56
C GLU A 128 2.39 -14.86 15.41
N PRO A 129 1.84 -14.22 16.45
CA PRO A 129 1.48 -12.80 16.41
C PRO A 129 2.70 -11.90 16.13
N LEU A 130 2.55 -10.94 15.21
CA LEU A 130 3.58 -9.92 14.97
C LEU A 130 3.46 -8.75 15.94
N ALA A 131 2.24 -8.36 16.33
CA ALA A 131 1.98 -7.22 17.20
C ALA A 131 2.85 -7.14 18.47
N PRO A 132 3.11 -8.25 19.22
CA PRO A 132 3.96 -8.19 20.41
C PRO A 132 5.42 -7.78 20.14
N ARG A 133 5.88 -7.90 18.89
CA ARG A 133 7.26 -7.59 18.47
C ARG A 133 7.37 -6.36 17.59
N ASP A 134 6.24 -5.81 17.14
CA ASP A 134 6.20 -4.60 16.31
C ASP A 134 5.23 -3.59 16.95
N PRO A 135 5.73 -2.62 17.73
CA PRO A 135 4.90 -1.63 18.40
C PRO A 135 4.20 -0.68 17.43
N LYS A 136 4.49 -0.76 16.13
CA LYS A 136 3.78 0.00 15.11
C LYS A 136 2.50 -0.71 14.63
N VAL A 137 2.26 -1.95 15.04
CA VAL A 137 0.96 -2.58 14.79
C VAL A 137 -0.09 -1.94 15.68
N ILE A 138 -1.10 -1.33 15.06
CA ILE A 138 -2.15 -0.57 15.76
C ILE A 138 -3.49 -1.30 15.80
N ALA A 139 -3.67 -2.34 14.98
CA ALA A 139 -4.84 -3.22 15.00
C ALA A 139 -4.54 -4.56 14.30
N VAL A 140 -5.38 -5.55 14.58
CA VAL A 140 -5.34 -6.88 13.97
C VAL A 140 -6.57 -7.08 13.10
N ALA A 141 -6.40 -7.66 11.92
CA ALA A 141 -7.48 -8.13 11.06
C ALA A 141 -7.33 -9.65 10.89
N ALA A 142 -8.37 -10.44 11.22
CA ALA A 142 -8.27 -11.90 11.26
C ALA A 142 -9.48 -12.63 10.66
N ASP A 143 -9.26 -13.84 10.11
CA ASP A 143 -10.34 -14.75 9.64
C ASP A 143 -10.79 -15.77 10.69
N TYR A 144 -10.43 -15.54 11.95
CA TYR A 144 -10.77 -16.35 13.11
C TYR A 144 -10.89 -15.45 14.34
N ALA A 145 -11.45 -15.98 15.43
CA ALA A 145 -11.48 -15.31 16.73
C ALA A 145 -10.05 -15.17 17.28
N ALA A 146 -9.39 -14.05 16.96
CA ALA A 146 -8.02 -13.77 17.33
C ALA A 146 -7.95 -12.90 18.59
N GLU A 147 -6.96 -13.17 19.45
CA GLU A 147 -6.64 -12.28 20.56
C GLU A 147 -5.80 -11.10 20.06
N GLY A 148 -6.26 -9.88 20.34
CA GLY A 148 -5.61 -8.64 19.93
C GLY A 148 -4.48 -8.16 20.83
N GLY A 149 -4.31 -8.77 22.02
CA GLY A 149 -3.31 -8.32 22.99
C GLY A 149 -3.51 -6.87 23.45
N GLY A 150 -4.77 -6.42 23.56
CA GLY A 150 -5.13 -5.02 23.86
C GLY A 150 -5.34 -4.13 22.64
N LEU A 151 -4.99 -4.61 21.43
CA LEU A 151 -5.30 -3.91 20.18
C LEU A 151 -6.71 -4.23 19.69
N PRO A 152 -7.37 -3.30 18.97
CA PRO A 152 -8.60 -3.58 18.24
C PRO A 152 -8.43 -4.75 17.27
N VAL A 153 -9.43 -5.63 17.23
CA VAL A 153 -9.48 -6.79 16.33
C VAL A 153 -10.69 -6.64 15.41
N PHE A 154 -10.46 -6.79 14.11
CA PHE A 154 -11.47 -6.74 13.07
C PHE A 154 -11.54 -8.07 12.33
N ALA A 155 -12.69 -8.36 11.74
CA ALA A 155 -12.78 -9.42 10.74
C ALA A 155 -11.94 -9.01 9.50
N LEU A 156 -11.27 -9.98 8.86
CA LEU A 156 -10.39 -9.71 7.72
C LEU A 156 -11.13 -9.11 6.50
N ASP A 157 -12.45 -9.23 6.46
CA ASP A 157 -13.35 -8.67 5.44
C ASP A 157 -14.10 -7.42 5.87
N ASP A 158 -13.92 -6.94 7.11
CA ASP A 158 -14.49 -5.68 7.59
C ASP A 158 -13.66 -4.47 7.10
N ALA A 159 -13.63 -4.27 5.78
CA ALA A 159 -12.88 -3.18 5.17
C ALA A 159 -13.35 -1.80 5.65
N THR A 160 -14.67 -1.62 5.83
CA THR A 160 -15.27 -0.37 6.30
C THR A 160 -14.86 -0.04 7.73
N GLY A 161 -14.98 -1.00 8.66
CA GLY A 161 -14.60 -0.79 10.07
C GLY A 161 -13.11 -0.56 10.24
N ILE A 162 -12.28 -1.28 9.49
CA ILE A 162 -10.82 -1.07 9.48
C ILE A 162 -10.48 0.31 8.91
N ALA A 163 -11.11 0.73 7.80
CA ALA A 163 -10.88 2.04 7.20
C ALA A 163 -11.31 3.19 8.12
N ASP A 164 -12.42 3.05 8.84
CA ASP A 164 -12.86 4.02 9.85
C ASP A 164 -11.85 4.15 11.00
N PHE A 165 -11.33 3.02 11.47
CA PHE A 165 -10.29 3.00 12.49
C PHE A 165 -9.01 3.68 11.99
N ILE A 166 -8.53 3.32 10.80
CA ILE A 166 -7.33 3.92 10.19
C ILE A 166 -7.50 5.43 10.05
N ALA A 167 -8.64 5.88 9.53
CA ALA A 167 -8.89 7.31 9.30
C ALA A 167 -8.77 8.12 10.60
N ARG A 168 -9.31 7.60 11.71
CA ARG A 168 -9.15 8.22 13.03
C ARG A 168 -7.71 8.13 13.54
N ALA A 169 -7.08 6.97 13.41
CA ALA A 169 -5.76 6.68 13.98
C ALA A 169 -4.63 7.52 13.35
N ILE A 170 -4.73 7.82 12.05
CA ILE A 170 -3.70 8.60 11.33
C ILE A 170 -4.15 10.01 10.94
N GLY A 171 -5.32 10.45 11.46
CA GLY A 171 -5.83 11.81 11.25
C GLY A 171 -6.21 12.12 9.80
N LEU A 172 -6.73 11.13 9.05
CA LEU A 172 -7.29 11.42 7.72
C LEU A 172 -8.53 12.30 7.88
N PRO A 173 -8.69 13.35 7.04
CA PRO A 173 -9.93 14.10 7.01
C PRO A 173 -11.08 13.17 6.66
N ALA A 174 -12.21 13.31 7.34
CA ALA A 174 -13.46 12.66 6.92
C ALA A 174 -13.74 13.09 5.47
N GLY A 175 -13.67 12.14 4.54
CA GLY A 175 -13.93 12.41 3.13
C GLY A 175 -15.37 12.88 2.96
N ALA A 176 -15.57 14.09 2.44
CA ALA A 176 -16.83 14.42 1.81
C ALA A 176 -16.94 13.56 0.54
N PRO A 177 -18.08 12.89 0.28
CA PRO A 177 -18.24 12.14 -0.95
C PRO A 177 -18.03 13.09 -2.12
N ARG A 178 -17.02 12.82 -2.97
CA ARG A 178 -16.95 13.52 -4.25
C ARG A 178 -18.21 13.12 -5.00
N ALA A 179 -19.08 14.10 -5.28
CA ALA A 179 -20.18 13.90 -6.21
C ALA A 179 -19.61 13.21 -7.45
N ALA A 180 -20.23 12.10 -7.87
CA ALA A 180 -19.88 11.42 -9.10
C ALA A 180 -19.83 12.48 -10.20
N GLY A 181 -18.62 12.79 -10.68
CA GLY A 181 -18.46 13.72 -11.78
C GLY A 181 -19.20 13.16 -13.00
N PRO A 182 -19.92 13.98 -13.76
CA PRO A 182 -20.57 13.49 -14.96
C PRO A 182 -19.50 13.16 -16.02
N GLY A 183 -19.55 11.94 -16.56
CA GLY A 183 -18.99 11.60 -17.87
C GLY A 183 -17.73 10.72 -17.87
N GLY A 184 -17.50 9.89 -18.88
CA GLY A 184 -18.05 10.00 -20.23
C GLY A 184 -18.01 8.70 -21.03
N ALA A 185 -18.83 8.73 -22.07
CA ALA A 185 -18.92 7.79 -23.18
C ALA A 185 -17.62 7.69 -23.99
#